data_AF-A0A2A5RLI7-F1
#
_entry.id   AF-A0A2A5RLI7-F1
#
_cell.length_a   1.000
_cell.length_b   1.000
_cell.length_c   1.000
_cell.angle_alpha   90.00
_cell.angle_beta   90.00
_cell.angle_gamma   90.00
#
_symmetry.space_group_name_H-M   'P 1'
#
loop_
_entity.id
_entity.type
_entity.pdbx_description
1 polymer ?
#
loop_
_entity_poly.entity_id
_entity_poly.type
_entity_poly.pdbx_seq_one_letter_code
_entity_poly.pdbx_strand_id
1 'polypeptide(L)'
;MKALHLKTKKTLEFWLIGNESQPDWVRKAFENGGFRQNGRKLIIVNTYGLVKISVSADEILIFNGKYAKVLPKTKFEREYKII
;
A
#
# COMPACT_ATOMS: atom_id res chain seq x y z
N MET A 1 5.84 -0.97 8.89
CA MET A 1 5.40 0.36 9.36
C MET A 1 3.93 0.29 9.75
N LYS A 2 3.51 0.95 10.84
CA LYS A 2 2.13 0.88 11.34
C LYS A 2 1.50 2.27 11.45
N ALA A 3 0.19 2.34 11.25
CA ALA A 3 -0.57 3.57 11.39
C ALA A 3 -1.90 3.30 12.09
N LEU A 4 -2.25 4.19 13.02
CA LEU A 4 -3.51 4.18 13.73
C LEU A 4 -4.53 5.01 12.97
N HIS A 5 -5.63 4.40 12.56
CA HIS A 5 -6.77 5.14 12.01
C HIS A 5 -7.47 5.93 13.12
N LEU A 6 -7.52 7.26 13.00
CA LEU A 6 -7.97 8.16 14.07
C LEU A 6 -9.43 7.97 14.49
N LYS A 7 -10.32 7.65 13.53
CA LYS A 7 -11.76 7.44 13.78
C LYS A 7 -12.06 6.06 14.34
N THR A 8 -11.55 5.01 13.69
CA THR A 8 -11.88 3.61 14.04
C THR A 8 -10.96 3.03 15.11
N LYS A 9 -9.88 3.74 15.47
CA LYS A 9 -8.82 3.28 16.39
C LYS A 9 -8.15 1.97 15.98
N LYS A 10 -8.27 1.58 14.70
CA LYS A 10 -7.62 0.38 14.17
C LYS A 10 -6.18 0.67 13.80
N THR A 11 -5.27 -0.19 14.23
CA THR A 11 -3.88 -0.20 13.77
C THR A 11 -3.77 -1.01 12.49
N LEU A 12 -3.20 -0.40 11.47
CA LEU A 12 -3.04 -0.97 10.13
C LEU A 12 -1.58 -0.89 9.72
N GLU A 13 -1.15 -1.80 8.86
CA GLU A 13 0.14 -1.65 8.19
C GLU A 13 -0.02 -0.71 7.00
N PHE A 14 1.06 0.00 6.67
CA PHE A 14 1.04 0.87 5.50
C PHE A 14 2.39 0.90 4.81
N TRP A 15 2.39 1.33 3.55
CA TRP A 15 3.59 1.59 2.76
C TRP A 15 3.37 2.83 1.90
N LEU A 16 4.29 3.77 1.97
CA LEU A 16 4.39 4.87 1.00
C LEU A 16 5.02 4.27 -0.26
N ILE A 17 4.28 4.26 -1.35
CA ILE A 17 4.75 3.68 -2.60
C ILE A 17 6.01 4.44 -3.02
N GLY A 18 7.04 3.74 -3.49
CA GLY A 18 8.33 4.34 -3.82
C GLY A 18 9.30 4.55 -2.65
N ASN A 19 8.89 4.32 -1.40
CA ASN A 19 9.83 4.23 -0.29
C ASN A 19 10.56 2.88 -0.31
N GLU A 20 11.89 2.91 -0.19
CA GLU A 20 12.74 1.71 -0.15
C GLU A 20 12.44 0.81 1.06
N SER A 21 11.96 1.39 2.16
CA SER A 21 11.54 0.62 3.34
C SER A 21 10.19 -0.07 3.08
N GLN A 22 10.25 -1.28 2.54
CA GLN A 22 9.07 -2.10 2.24
C GLN A 22 8.69 -3.01 3.41
N PRO A 23 7.43 -2.96 3.91
CA PRO A 23 6.90 -3.98 4.80
C PRO A 23 6.95 -5.38 4.18
N ASP A 24 6.98 -6.42 5.00
CA ASP A 24 7.11 -7.82 4.54
C ASP A 24 5.99 -8.24 3.60
N TRP A 25 4.77 -7.75 3.81
CA TRP A 25 3.65 -8.06 2.93
C TRP A 25 3.80 -7.42 1.54
N VAL A 26 4.48 -6.26 1.44
CA VAL A 26 4.79 -5.63 0.15
C VAL A 26 5.86 -6.44 -0.58
N ARG A 27 6.92 -6.84 0.13
CA ARG A 27 7.99 -7.69 -0.43
C ARG A 27 7.43 -8.98 -0.99
N LYS A 28 6.61 -9.69 -0.20
CA LYS A 28 5.89 -10.90 -0.64
C LYS A 28 4.96 -10.64 -1.83
N ALA A 29 4.31 -9.48 -1.91
CA ALA A 29 3.46 -9.16 -3.04
C ALA A 29 4.26 -8.98 -4.34
N PHE A 30 5.47 -8.42 -4.29
CA PHE A 30 6.38 -8.39 -5.44
C PHE A 30 6.90 -9.79 -5.80
N GLU A 31 7.35 -10.57 -4.82
CA GLU A 31 7.85 -11.94 -5.04
C GLU A 31 6.81 -12.86 -5.69
N ASN A 32 5.56 -12.78 -5.22
CA ASN A 32 4.46 -13.57 -5.76
C ASN A 32 3.90 -13.01 -7.10
N GLY A 33 4.53 -11.97 -7.65
CA GLY A 33 4.13 -11.33 -8.90
C GLY A 33 2.81 -10.54 -8.81
N GLY A 34 2.25 -10.36 -7.61
CA GLY A 34 1.05 -9.58 -7.33
C GLY A 34 1.26 -8.08 -7.50
N PHE A 35 2.49 -7.60 -7.31
CA PHE A 35 2.93 -6.24 -7.61
C PHE A 35 4.01 -6.25 -8.71
N ARG A 36 3.98 -5.23 -9.56
CA ARG A 36 5.01 -4.94 -10.56
C ARG A 36 5.32 -3.47 -10.58
N GLN A 37 6.59 -3.11 -10.73
CA GLN A 37 6.99 -1.73 -10.90
C GLN A 37 7.01 -1.38 -12.39
N ASN A 38 6.35 -0.29 -12.79
CA ASN A 38 6.41 0.25 -14.14
C ASN A 38 6.83 1.72 -14.08
N GLY A 39 8.15 1.96 -14.11
CA GLY A 39 8.72 3.28 -13.90
C GLY A 39 8.31 3.87 -12.54
N ARG A 40 7.65 5.02 -12.55
CA ARG A 40 7.13 5.71 -11.34
C ARG A 40 5.75 5.22 -10.87
N LYS A 41 5.26 4.10 -11.41
CA LYS A 41 3.95 3.55 -11.06
C LYS A 41 4.08 2.15 -10.49
N LEU A 42 3.29 1.87 -9.46
CA LEU A 42 3.06 0.53 -8.95
C LEU A 42 1.86 -0.08 -9.68
N ILE A 43 2.05 -1.24 -10.28
CA ILE A 43 1.00 -2.02 -10.92
C ILE A 43 0.61 -3.15 -9.97
N ILE A 44 -0.64 -3.15 -9.52
CA ILE A 44 -1.23 -4.23 -8.75
C ILE A 44 -1.96 -5.14 -9.71
N VAL A 45 -1.58 -6.40 -9.76
CA VAL A 45 -2.22 -7.41 -10.60
C VAL A 45 -3.11 -8.34 -9.78
N ASN A 46 -4.07 -8.99 -10.44
CA ASN A 46 -4.85 -10.05 -9.83
C ASN A 46 -4.10 -11.40 -9.89
N THR A 47 -4.72 -12.46 -9.36
CA THR A 47 -4.18 -13.83 -9.36
C THR A 47 -3.95 -14.41 -10.77
N TYR A 48 -4.57 -13.83 -11.80
CA TYR A 48 -4.39 -14.21 -13.21
C TYR A 48 -3.36 -13.32 -13.93
N GLY A 49 -2.65 -12.45 -13.21
CA GLY A 49 -1.63 -11.56 -13.76
C GLY A 49 -2.17 -10.37 -14.55
N LEU A 50 -3.49 -10.15 -14.57
CA LEU A 50 -4.11 -8.99 -15.21
C LEU A 50 -3.97 -7.76 -14.32
N VAL A 51 -3.70 -6.61 -14.94
CA VAL A 51 -3.62 -5.32 -14.24
C VAL A 51 -4.97 -5.01 -13.60
N LYS A 52 -4.96 -4.89 -12.28
CA LYS A 52 -6.14 -4.52 -11.49
C LYS A 52 -6.14 -3.03 -11.17
N ILE A 53 -4.98 -2.49 -10.80
CA ILE A 53 -4.84 -1.07 -10.41
C ILE A 53 -3.44 -0.59 -10.83
N SER A 54 -3.36 0.63 -11.37
CA SER A 54 -2.11 1.37 -11.55
C SER A 54 -2.10 2.54 -10.56
N VAL A 55 -1.06 2.62 -9.74
CA VAL A 55 -0.98 3.50 -8.58
C VAL A 55 0.28 4.37 -8.69
N SER A 56 0.19 5.64 -8.31
CA SER A 56 1.35 6.54 -8.37
C SER A 56 2.32 6.31 -7.21
N ALA A 57 3.60 6.60 -7.42
CA ALA A 57 4.65 6.45 -6.41
C ALA A 57 4.63 7.51 -5.29
N ASP A 58 3.59 8.34 -5.19
CA ASP A 58 3.36 9.27 -4.08
C ASP A 58 2.13 8.90 -3.23
N GLU A 59 1.41 7.85 -3.63
CA GLU A 59 0.26 7.34 -2.90
C GLU A 59 0.67 6.35 -1.79
N ILE A 60 -0.27 6.09 -0.88
CA ILE A 60 -0.07 5.21 0.25
C ILE A 60 -0.96 3.98 0.10
N LEU A 61 -0.36 2.79 0.25
CA LEU A 61 -1.12 1.56 0.48
C LEU A 61 -1.32 1.35 1.98
N ILE A 62 -2.55 1.05 2.38
CA ILE A 62 -2.87 0.57 3.72
C ILE A 62 -3.35 -0.88 3.62
N PHE A 63 -2.87 -1.71 4.55
CA PHE A 63 -3.21 -3.12 4.66
C PHE A 63 -3.73 -3.46 6.05
N ASN A 64 -4.82 -4.23 6.11
CA ASN A 64 -5.45 -4.66 7.36
C ASN A 64 -5.27 -6.14 7.67
N GLY A 65 -4.36 -6.84 7.00
CA GLY A 65 -4.18 -8.29 7.11
C GLY A 65 -4.97 -9.10 6.08
N LYS A 66 -6.00 -8.51 5.44
CA LYS A 66 -6.83 -9.19 4.43
C LYS A 66 -6.99 -8.40 3.13
N TYR A 67 -7.15 -7.08 3.24
CA TYR A 67 -7.40 -6.18 2.13
C TYR A 67 -6.39 -5.04 2.13
N ALA A 68 -5.92 -4.70 0.94
CA ALA A 68 -5.13 -3.51 0.68
C ALA A 68 -6.01 -2.42 0.05
N LYS A 69 -5.75 -1.17 0.42
CA LYS A 69 -6.41 0.01 -0.14
C LYS A 69 -5.39 1.09 -0.46
N VAL A 70 -5.53 1.71 -1.62
CA VAL A 70 -4.78 2.88 -2.03
C VAL A 70 -5.45 4.14 -1.50
N LEU A 71 -4.66 5.09 -0.99
CA LEU A 71 -5.11 6.39 -0.56
C LEU A 71 -4.11 7.48 -0.98
N PRO A 72 -4.58 8.68 -1.33
CA PRO A 72 -3.70 9.84 -1.45
C PRO A 72 -3.00 10.15 -0.13
N LYS A 73 -1.76 10.62 -0.19
CA LYS A 73 -0.96 11.01 0.99
C LYS A 73 -1.69 12.01 1.90
N THR A 74 -2.33 13.02 1.31
CA THR A 74 -3.10 14.04 2.06
C THR A 74 -4.24 13.45 2.88
N LYS A 75 -4.92 12.44 2.34
CA LYS A 75 -5.99 11.73 3.05
C LYS A 75 -5.43 10.89 4.19
N PHE A 76 -4.29 10.22 3.96
CA PHE A 76 -3.62 9.45 4.98
C PHE A 76 -3.22 10.31 6.18
N GLU A 77 -2.55 11.44 5.94
CA GLU A 77 -2.11 12.37 7.00
C GLU A 77 -3.27 12.94 7.83
N ARG A 78 -4.44 13.11 7.21
CA ARG A 78 -5.66 13.59 7.90
C ARG A 78 -6.33 12.51 8.75
N GLU A 79 -6.35 11.26 8.29
CA GLU A 79 -7.18 10.20 8.88
C GLU A 79 -6.39 9.19 9.72
N TYR A 80 -5.07 9.23 9.65
CA TYR A 80 -4.16 8.26 10.26
C TYR A 80 -3.01 8.95 11.00
N LYS A 81 -2.53 8.29 12.06
CA LYS A 81 -1.32 8.68 12.80
C LYS A 81 -0.30 7.54 12.71
N ILE A 82 0.91 7.84 12.22
CA ILE A 82 2.01 6.86 12.18
C ILE A 82 2.43 6.52 13.61
N ILE A 83 2.65 5.23 13.88
CA ILE A 83 3.04 4.68 15.19
C ILE A 83 4.10 3.59 15.06
#